data_AF-A0A7G7MKX2-F1
#
_entry.id   AF-A0A7G7MKX2-F1
#
_cell.length_a   1.000
_cell.length_b   1.000
_cell.length_c   1.000
_cell.angle_alpha   90.00
_cell.angle_beta   90.00
_cell.angle_gamma   90.00
#
_symmetry.space_group_name_H-M   'P 1'
#
loop_
_entity.id
_entity.type
_entity.pdbx_description
1 polymer ?
#
loop_
_entity_poly.entity_id
_entity_poly.type
_entity_poly.pdbx_seq_one_letter_code
_entity_poly.pdbx_strand_id
1 'polypeptide(L)' 'MCARCELTTAGEPSCDRPAVVRIVDRVGGSSPGCDRHGVRALRAIEGARVYPLTGEHDGYAIAVYLSARGEGRP' A
#
# COMPACT_ATOMS: atom_id res chain seq x y z
N MET A 1 -2.79 5.04 -17.00
CA MET A 1 -3.02 6.17 -16.08
C MET A 1 -2.67 5.70 -14.68
N CYS A 2 -1.69 6.32 -14.02
CA CYS A 2 -1.32 5.97 -12.64
C CYS A 2 -2.44 6.42 -11.69
N ALA A 3 -2.94 5.52 -10.85
CA ALA A 3 -3.96 5.86 -9.85
C ALA A 3 -3.36 6.73 -8.73
N ARG A 4 -4.21 7.47 -8.01
CA ARG A 4 -3.79 8.19 -6.79
C ARG A 4 -3.91 7.27 -5.58
N CYS A 5 -3.17 7.59 -4.53
CA CYS A 5 -3.28 6.89 -3.25
C CYS A 5 -4.66 7.13 -2.60
N GLU A 6 -5.37 6.06 -2.26
CA GLU A 6 -6.70 6.10 -1.62
C GLU A 6 -6.69 5.59 -0.16
N LEU A 7 -5.50 5.31 0.38
CA LEU A 7 -5.30 4.75 1.73
C LEU A 7 -5.18 5.80 2.85
N THR A 8 -5.59 7.04 2.62
CA THR A 8 -5.64 8.06 3.68
C THR A 8 -6.74 7.73 4.68
N THR A 9 -6.47 7.92 5.97
CA THR A 9 -7.46 7.70 7.03
C THR A 9 -8.35 8.94 7.25
N ALA A 10 -9.49 8.75 7.91
CA ALA A 10 -10.40 9.85 8.22
C ALA A 10 -9.67 10.91 9.07
N GLY A 11 -9.72 12.17 8.62
CA GLY A 11 -9.04 13.30 9.26
C GLY A 11 -7.62 13.58 8.75
N GLU A 12 -7.08 12.75 7.85
CA GLU A 12 -5.83 13.06 7.16
C GLU A 12 -6.06 13.88 5.89
N PRO A 13 -5.12 14.77 5.52
CA PRO A 13 -5.17 15.44 4.23
C PRO A 13 -5.05 14.42 3.09
N SER A 14 -5.68 14.73 1.96
CA SER A 14 -5.58 13.93 0.73
C SER A 14 -4.12 13.69 0.35
N CYS A 15 -3.83 12.47 -0.12
CA CYS A 15 -2.49 12.12 -0.55
C CYS A 15 -2.37 12.23 -2.07
N ASP A 16 -1.53 13.15 -2.54
CA ASP A 16 -1.32 13.36 -3.98
C ASP A 16 -0.25 12.44 -4.60
N ARG A 17 0.34 11.53 -3.81
CA ARG A 17 1.35 10.60 -4.32
C ARG A 17 0.73 9.52 -5.22
N PRO A 18 1.46 9.07 -6.25
CA PRO A 18 1.00 8.00 -7.12
C PRO A 18 0.81 6.71 -6.30
N ALA A 19 -0.24 5.97 -6.61
CA ALA A 19 -0.39 4.62 -6.13
C ALA A 19 0.52 3.68 -6.92
N VAL A 20 1.26 2.85 -6.19
CA VAL A 20 2.22 1.87 -6.74
C VAL A 20 1.91 0.45 -6.28
N VAL A 21 1.05 0.31 -5.27
CA VAL A 21 0.59 -0.98 -4.74
C VAL A 21 -0.92 -1.00 -4.60
N ARG A 22 -1.47 -2.20 -4.50
CA ARG A 22 -2.85 -2.46 -4.07
C ARG A 22 -2.81 -3.26 -2.78
N ILE A 23 -3.50 -2.78 -1.77
CA ILE A 23 -3.73 -3.50 -0.52
C ILE A 23 -5.07 -4.21 -0.62
N VAL A 24 -5.09 -5.48 -0.25
CA VAL A 24 -6.29 -6.34 -0.26
C VAL A 24 -6.51 -6.87 1.15
N ASP A 25 -7.67 -6.64 1.73
CA ASP A 25 -8.03 -7.16 3.04
C ASP A 25 -8.41 -8.65 3.00
N ARG A 26 -8.72 -9.24 4.16
CA ARG A 26 -9.07 -10.66 4.28
C ARG A 26 -10.38 -11.03 3.55
N VAL A 27 -11.31 -10.09 3.36
CA VAL A 27 -12.59 -10.33 2.68
C VAL A 27 -12.56 -9.98 1.19
N GLY A 28 -11.41 -9.53 0.68
CA GLY A 28 -11.19 -9.21 -0.72
C GLY A 28 -11.46 -7.74 -1.09
N GLY A 29 -11.78 -6.89 -0.10
CA GLY A 29 -11.83 -5.44 -0.30
C GLY A 29 -10.44 -4.93 -0.66
N SER A 30 -10.35 -4.01 -1.63
CA SER A 30 -9.04 -3.53 -2.10
C SER A 30 -9.01 -2.05 -2.38
N SER A 31 -7.90 -1.42 -2.03
CA SER A 31 -7.64 -0.01 -2.35
C SER A 31 -6.20 0.18 -2.84
N PRO A 32 -5.98 1.02 -3.87
CA PRO A 32 -4.67 1.42 -4.32
C PRO A 32 -4.01 2.38 -3.32
N GLY A 33 -2.69 2.28 -3.19
CA GLY A 33 -1.91 3.05 -2.22
C GLY A 33 -0.52 3.40 -2.72
N CYS A 34 0.01 4.52 -2.21
CA CYS A 34 1.45 4.78 -2.31
C CYS A 34 2.22 3.84 -1.37
N ASP A 35 3.52 3.75 -1.56
CA ASP A 35 4.47 3.01 -0.73
C ASP A 35 4.22 3.21 0.79
N ARG A 36 4.19 4.46 1.25
CA ARG A 36 4.10 4.78 2.68
C ARG A 36 2.74 4.45 3.29
N HIS A 37 1.65 4.77 2.60
CA HIS A 37 0.31 4.40 3.11
C HIS A 37 0.06 2.91 2.96
N GLY A 38 0.61 2.25 1.94
CA GLY A 38 0.60 0.80 1.79
C GLY A 38 1.26 0.10 2.98
N VAL A 39 2.43 0.56 3.43
CA VAL A 39 3.11 0.05 4.63
C VAL A 39 2.22 0.18 5.87
N ARG A 40 1.65 1.36 6.09
CA ARG A 40 0.79 1.61 7.25
C ARG A 40 -0.48 0.77 7.22
N ALA A 41 -1.13 0.66 6.06
CA ALA A 41 -2.32 -0.15 5.88
C ALA A 41 -2.03 -1.64 6.11
N LEU A 42 -0.92 -2.15 5.57
CA LEU A 42 -0.52 -3.55 5.75
C LEU A 42 -0.20 -3.90 7.21
N ARG A 43 0.30 -2.93 8.00
CA ARG A 43 0.48 -3.09 9.45
C ARG A 43 -0.83 -3.04 10.24
N ALA A 44 -1.79 -2.24 9.79
CA ALA A 44 -3.02 -1.96 10.53
C ALA A 44 -4.13 -2.98 10.26
N ILE A 45 -4.19 -3.56 9.06
CA ILE A 45 -5.26 -4.46 8.64
C ILE A 45 -4.80 -5.91 8.80
N GLU A 46 -5.40 -6.62 9.76
CA GLU A 46 -5.07 -8.02 10.01
C GLU A 46 -5.36 -8.89 8.79
N GLY A 47 -4.39 -9.71 8.38
CA GLY A 47 -4.53 -10.61 7.24
C GLY A 47 -4.51 -9.92 5.88
N ALA A 48 -4.23 -8.61 5.83
CA ALA A 48 -4.06 -7.90 4.57
C ALA A 48 -2.87 -8.42 3.77
N ARG A 49 -2.99 -8.28 2.47
CA ARG A 49 -1.99 -8.67 1.48
C ARG A 49 -1.67 -7.45 0.62
N VAL A 50 -0.44 -7.40 0.12
CA VAL A 50 0.03 -6.35 -0.79
C VAL A 50 0.35 -6.97 -2.15
N TYR A 51 -0.06 -6.28 -3.20
CA TYR A 51 0.22 -6.64 -4.58
C TYR A 51 0.73 -5.42 -5.34
N PRO A 52 1.54 -5.61 -6.39
CA PRO A 52 1.90 -4.52 -7.30
C PRO A 52 0.62 -3.99 -7.96
N LEU A 53 0.56 -2.67 -8.19
CA LEU A 53 -0.49 -2.10 -9.01
C LEU A 53 -0.23 -2.48 -10.47
N THR A 54 -1.28 -2.68 -11.27
CA THR A 54 -1.14 -3.10 -12.68
C THR A 54 -0.26 -2.12 -13.46
N GLY A 55 0.80 -2.65 -14.07
CA GLY A 55 1.77 -1.86 -14.85
C GLY A 55 2.94 -1.32 -14.04
N GLU A 56 2.95 -1.51 -12.71
CA GLU A 56 4.05 -1.14 -11.83
C GLU A 56 4.99 -2.32 -11.59
N HIS A 57 6.23 -2.02 -11.18
CA HIS A 57 7.22 -3.04 -10.87
C HIS A 57 6.89 -3.78 -9.56
N ASP A 58 7.03 -5.11 -9.56
CA ASP A 58 6.87 -5.98 -8.39
C ASP A 58 7.70 -5.53 -7.18
N GLY A 59 8.83 -4.86 -7.43
CA GLY A 59 9.71 -4.29 -6.41
C GLY A 59 9.01 -3.37 -5.42
N TYR A 60 7.96 -2.64 -5.82
CA TYR A 60 7.20 -1.79 -4.89
C TYR A 60 6.43 -2.61 -3.85
N ALA A 61 5.77 -3.70 -4.27
CA ALA A 61 5.04 -4.56 -3.35
C ALA A 61 5.98 -5.26 -2.36
N ILE A 62 7.14 -5.72 -2.84
CA ILE A 62 8.20 -6.32 -2.01
C ILE A 62 8.72 -5.31 -0.98
N ALA A 63 9.06 -4.10 -1.42
CA ALA A 63 9.57 -3.05 -0.54
C ALA A 63 8.54 -2.67 0.55
N VAL A 64 7.26 -2.56 0.19
CA VAL A 64 6.17 -2.30 1.13
C VAL A 64 6.01 -3.45 2.13
N TYR A 65 6.04 -4.69 1.65
CA TYR A 65 5.92 -5.88 2.51
C TYR A 65 7.05 -5.93 3.56
N LEU A 66 8.31 -5.81 3.12
CA LEU A 66 9.47 -5.84 4.02
C LEU A 66 9.45 -4.67 5.01
N SER A 67 9.13 -3.46 4.54
CA SER A 67 9.03 -2.29 5.40
C SER A 67 7.93 -2.44 6.45
N ALA A 68 6.79 -3.03 6.09
CA ALA A 68 5.70 -3.29 7.04
C ALA A 68 6.13 -4.24 8.17
N ARG A 69 7.04 -5.18 7.92
CA ARG A 69 7.58 -6.11 8.92
C ARG A 69 8.74 -5.57 9.76
N GLY A 70 9.23 -4.37 9.41
CA GLY A 70 10.42 -3.81 10.06
C GLY A 70 11.72 -4.38 9.50
N GLU A 71 11.68 -5.02 8.34
CA GLU A 71 12.82 -5.66 7.66
C GLU A 71 13.43 -4.76 6.58
N GLY A 72 13.00 -3.49 6.49
CA GLY A 72 13.59 -2.48 5.59
C GLY A 72 14.85 -1.86 6.19
N ARG A 73 15.94 -1.83 5.43
CA ARG A 73 17.25 -1.24 5.81
C ARG A 73 17.08 0.19 6.36
N PRO A 74 17.79 0.58 7.45
CA PRO A 74 17.76 1.92 8.01
C PRO A 74 18.23 3.00 7.04
#